data_AF-A0A442WZI7-F1
#
_entry.id   AF-A0A442WZI7-F1
#
_cell.length_a   1.000
_cell.length_b   1.000
_cell.length_c   1.000
_cell.angle_alpha   90.00
_cell.angle_beta   90.00
_cell.angle_gamma   90.00
#
_symmetry.space_group_name_H-M   'P 1'
#
loop_
_entity.id
_entity.type
_entity.pdbx_description
1 polymer ?
#
loop_
_entity_poly.entity_id
_entity_poly.type
_entity_poly.pdbx_seq_one_letter_code
_entity_poly.pdbx_strand_id
1 'polypeptide(L)' 'KTMRAPLLISSMTGGMPRAEAINRHLSEAAQALGIAMCVGSQRVSLQSRNSQGLTRALRRLAPDIPLLANIGAAQLREA' A
#
# COMPACT_ATOMS: atom_id res chain seq x y z
N LYS A 1 -5.70 -4.26 14.28
CA LYS A 1 -5.34 -5.54 13.62
C LYS A 1 -4.06 -6.04 14.25
N THR A 2 -4.08 -7.24 14.83
CA THR A 2 -2.93 -7.84 15.52
C THR A 2 -1.94 -8.40 14.49
N MET A 3 -0.63 -8.23 14.72
CA MET A 3 0.43 -8.76 13.85
C MET A 3 1.11 -9.97 14.47
N ARG A 4 1.60 -10.90 13.63
CA ARG A 4 2.32 -12.11 14.05
C ARG A 4 3.80 -11.88 14.36
N ALA A 5 4.35 -10.76 13.90
CA ALA A 5 5.73 -10.37 14.14
C ALA A 5 5.86 -8.84 14.19
N PRO A 6 6.88 -8.29 14.87
CA PRO A 6 7.17 -6.85 14.88
C PRO A 6 7.91 -6.42 13.59
N LEU A 7 7.36 -6.81 12.44
CA LEU A 7 7.93 -6.55 11.12
C LEU A 7 6.86 -5.92 10.21
N LEU A 8 7.29 -5.02 9.33
CA LEU A 8 6.43 -4.46 8.29
C LEU A 8 7.19 -4.30 6.97
N ILE A 9 6.48 -4.47 5.86
CA ILE A 9 6.98 -4.12 4.52
C ILE A 9 6.78 -2.61 4.33
N SER A 10 7.87 -1.86 4.24
CA SER A 10 7.82 -0.39 4.11
C SER A 10 7.41 0.07 2.69
N SER A 11 7.14 1.36 2.55
CA SER A 11 6.76 2.00 1.29
C SER A 11 7.85 1.86 0.23
N MET A 12 7.52 1.36 -0.96
CA MET A 12 8.49 1.20 -2.06
C MET A 12 8.03 1.85 -3.37
N THR A 13 6.91 1.40 -3.96
CA THR A 13 6.53 1.79 -5.34
C THR A 13 5.07 2.18 -5.49
N GLY A 14 4.79 3.27 -6.19
CA GLY A 14 3.45 3.71 -6.59
C GLY A 14 3.50 4.55 -7.87
N GLY A 15 2.42 4.57 -8.66
CA GLY A 15 2.27 5.43 -9.84
C GLY A 15 2.92 4.93 -11.14
N MET A 16 3.40 3.69 -11.19
CA MET A 16 3.99 3.07 -12.39
C MET A 16 3.29 1.74 -12.70
N PRO A 17 3.17 1.30 -13.97
CA PRO A 17 2.44 0.06 -14.32
C PRO A 17 2.90 -1.20 -13.56
N ARG A 18 4.21 -1.31 -13.28
CA ARG A 18 4.76 -2.45 -12.53
C ARG A 18 4.42 -2.43 -11.02
N ALA A 19 4.04 -1.28 -10.48
CA ALA A 19 3.76 -1.12 -9.05
C ALA A 19 2.55 -1.93 -8.60
N GLU A 20 1.56 -2.16 -9.47
CA GLU A 20 0.39 -2.97 -9.14
C GLU A 20 0.76 -4.44 -8.91
N ALA A 21 1.56 -5.02 -9.81
CA ALA A 21 2.04 -6.39 -9.67
C ALA A 21 2.91 -6.59 -8.42
N ILE A 22 3.79 -5.62 -8.14
CA ILE A 22 4.61 -5.61 -6.93
C ILE A 22 3.72 -5.57 -5.68
N ASN A 23 2.78 -4.61 -5.61
CA ASN A 23 1.90 -4.47 -4.45
C ASN A 23 1.02 -5.70 -4.24
N ARG A 24 0.54 -6.33 -5.32
CA ARG A 24 -0.22 -7.59 -5.24
C ARG A 24 0.59 -8.68 -4.52
N HIS A 25 1.76 -9.04 -5.03
CA HIS A 25 2.55 -10.13 -4.46
C HIS A 25 3.01 -9.83 -3.02
N LEU A 26 3.37 -8.57 -2.73
CA LEU A 26 3.73 -8.17 -1.36
C LEU A 26 2.53 -8.26 -0.41
N SER A 27 1.33 -7.90 -0.87
CA SER A 27 0.12 -7.97 -0.05
C SER A 27 -0.28 -9.41 0.27
N GLU A 28 -0.15 -10.31 -0.70
CA GLU A 28 -0.40 -11.75 -0.52
C GLU A 28 0.60 -12.36 0.46
N ALA A 29 1.89 -12.04 0.30
CA ALA A 29 2.94 -12.50 1.22
C ALA A 29 2.73 -11.94 2.64
N ALA A 30 2.44 -10.65 2.77
CA ALA A 30 2.21 -10.00 4.04
C ALA A 30 0.98 -10.58 4.76
N GLN A 31 -0.10 -10.85 4.03
CA GLN A 31 -1.29 -11.52 4.55
C GLN A 31 -0.97 -12.93 5.06
N ALA A 32 -0.24 -13.73 4.26
CA ALA A 32 0.16 -15.08 4.65
C ALA A 32 1.05 -15.09 5.90
N LEU A 33 1.97 -14.13 6.00
CA LEU A 33 2.88 -13.99 7.14
C LEU A 33 2.24 -13.28 8.34
N GLY A 34 1.11 -12.62 8.16
CA GLY A 34 0.44 -11.80 9.20
C GLY A 34 1.26 -10.59 9.64
N ILE A 35 1.98 -9.95 8.71
CA ILE A 35 2.77 -8.73 8.94
C ILE A 35 2.14 -7.53 8.25
N ALA A 36 2.42 -6.32 8.72
CA ALA A 36 1.90 -5.11 8.09
C ALA A 36 2.60 -4.82 6.75
N MET A 37 1.90 -4.07 5.90
CA MET A 37 2.46 -3.55 4.65
C MET A 37 2.05 -2.09 4.43
N CYS A 38 2.97 -1.26 3.98
CA CYS A 38 2.70 0.09 3.50
C CYS A 38 2.72 0.13 1.98
N VAL A 39 1.74 0.80 1.36
CA VAL A 39 1.74 1.01 -0.10
C VAL A 39 2.70 2.13 -0.49
N GLY A 40 3.06 2.21 -1.78
CA GLY A 40 3.76 3.38 -2.32
C GLY A 40 2.95 4.68 -2.21
N SER A 41 3.60 5.80 -2.55
CA SER A 41 2.98 7.13 -2.49
C SER A 41 1.65 7.18 -3.23
N GLN A 42 0.62 7.68 -2.56
CA GLN A 42 -0.73 7.84 -3.11
C GLN A 42 -0.94 9.19 -3.82
N ARG A 43 0.12 10.01 -3.95
CA ARG A 43 0.03 11.32 -4.63
C ARG A 43 -0.59 11.21 -6.02
N VAL A 44 -0.08 10.30 -6.84
CA VAL A 44 -0.57 10.10 -8.22
C VAL A 44 -2.04 9.68 -8.22
N SER A 45 -2.44 8.80 -7.31
CA SER A 45 -3.83 8.33 -7.20
C SER A 45 -4.80 9.42 -6.71
N LEU A 46 -4.30 10.44 -6.02
CA LEU A 46 -5.08 11.60 -5.59
C LEU A 46 -5.18 12.68 -6.69
N GLN A 47 -4.11 12.88 -7.48
CA GLN A 47 -4.05 13.91 -8.52
C GLN A 47 -4.63 13.47 -9.87
N SER A 48 -4.79 12.17 -10.09
CA SER A 48 -5.30 11.61 -11.34
C SER A 48 -6.46 10.65 -11.07
N ARG A 49 -7.23 10.32 -12.10
CA ARG A 49 -8.25 9.25 -12.02
C ARG A 49 -7.63 7.83 -11.95
N ASN A 50 -6.34 7.73 -11.68
CA ASN A 50 -5.61 6.46 -11.62
C ASN A 50 -5.89 5.74 -10.29
N SER A 51 -6.36 4.50 -10.36
CA SER A 51 -6.69 3.69 -9.18
C SER A 51 -5.54 2.76 -8.80
N GLN A 52 -4.43 3.34 -8.31
CA GLN A 52 -3.26 2.59 -7.83
C GLN A 52 -3.02 2.80 -6.34
N GLY A 53 -2.16 1.97 -5.74
CA GLY A 53 -1.84 2.04 -4.31
C GLY A 53 -2.86 1.31 -3.45
N LEU A 54 -3.42 1.98 -2.44
CA LEU A 54 -4.34 1.36 -1.49
C LEU A 54 -5.75 1.29 -2.08
N THR A 55 -5.98 0.25 -2.88
CA THR A 55 -7.27 0.03 -3.55
C THR A 55 -8.14 -0.99 -2.80
N ARG A 56 -9.45 -1.03 -3.13
CA ARG A 56 -10.33 -2.10 -2.66
C ARG A 56 -9.87 -3.48 -3.15
N ALA A 57 -9.28 -3.56 -4.34
CA ALA A 57 -8.72 -4.80 -4.86
C ALA A 57 -7.54 -5.29 -4.01
N LEU A 58 -6.60 -4.40 -3.68
CA LEU A 58 -5.48 -4.72 -2.80
C LEU A 58 -5.95 -5.14 -1.40
N ARG A 59 -6.95 -4.45 -0.85
CA ARG A 59 -7.54 -4.82 0.45
C ARG A 59 -8.15 -6.22 0.44
N ARG A 60 -8.74 -6.69 -0.66
CA ARG A 60 -9.28 -8.05 -0.76
C ARG A 60 -8.19 -9.13 -0.67
N LEU A 61 -6.97 -8.85 -1.10
CA LEU A 61 -5.83 -9.77 -1.01
C LEU A 61 -5.25 -9.84 0.40
N ALA A 62 -5.38 -8.75 1.15
CA ALA A 62 -4.86 -8.60 2.51
C ALA A 62 -5.95 -8.10 3.49
N PRO A 63 -7.01 -8.90 3.73
CA PRO A 63 -8.16 -8.50 4.53
C PRO A 63 -7.84 -8.33 6.02
N ASP A 64 -6.83 -9.03 6.55
CA ASP A 64 -6.62 -9.15 8.00
C ASP A 64 -5.44 -8.34 8.53
N ILE A 65 -4.45 -8.08 7.69
CA ILE A 65 -3.26 -7.32 8.10
C ILE A 65 -3.46 -5.80 8.02
N PRO A 66 -2.75 -5.01 8.84
CA PRO A 66 -2.67 -3.57 8.63
C PRO A 66 -2.13 -3.28 7.21
N LEU A 67 -2.87 -2.47 6.44
CA LEU A 67 -2.29 -1.82 5.25
C LEU A 67 -2.26 -0.33 5.51
N LEU A 68 -1.10 0.26 5.30
CA LEU A 68 -0.83 1.66 5.57
C LEU A 68 -0.79 2.43 4.25
N ALA A 69 -1.43 3.60 4.22
CA ALA A 69 -1.30 4.56 3.14
C ALA A 69 0.02 5.34 3.28
N ASN A 70 0.50 5.89 2.17
CA ASN A 70 1.70 6.72 2.15
C ASN A 70 1.44 8.02 1.37
N ILE A 71 1.75 9.16 1.98
CA ILE A 71 1.69 10.48 1.35
C ILE A 71 2.86 11.32 1.84
N GLY A 72 3.44 12.14 0.97
CA GLY A 72 4.54 13.02 1.35
C GLY A 72 4.02 14.23 2.11
N ALA A 73 4.69 14.63 3.20
CA ALA A 73 4.29 15.80 3.99
C ALA A 73 4.24 17.10 3.17
N ALA A 74 5.08 17.22 2.13
CA ALA A 74 5.04 18.36 1.21
C ALA A 74 3.67 18.57 0.55
N GLN A 75 2.93 17.49 0.28
CA GLN A 75 1.59 17.55 -0.33
C GLN A 75 0.53 18.16 0.60
N LEU A 76 0.76 18.23 1.92
CA LEU A 76 -0.17 18.86 2.85
C LEU A 76 -0.24 20.39 2.67
N ARG A 77 0.78 21.00 2.05
CA ARG A 77 0.75 22.42 1.69
C ARG A 77 0.16 22.71 0.32
N GLU A 78 -0.09 21.67 -0.47
CA GLU A 78 -0.66 21.76 -1.82
C GLU A 78 -2.18 21.57 -1.80
N ALA A 79 -2.75 21.21 -0.66
CA ALA A 79 -4.17 20.94 -0.44
C ALA A 79 -4.97 22.20 -0.14
#